data_AF-A0A1G0ZRT7-F1
#
_entry.id   AF-A0A1G0ZRT7-F1
#
_cell.length_a   1.000
_cell.length_b   1.000
_cell.length_c   1.000
_cell.angle_alpha   90.00
_cell.angle_beta   90.00
_cell.angle_gamma   90.00
#
_symmetry.space_group_name_H-M   'P 1'
#
loop_
_entity.id
_entity.type
_entity.pdbx_description
1 polymer ?
#
loop_
_entity_poly.entity_id
_entity_poly.type
_entity_poly.pdbx_seq_one_letter_code
_entity_poly.pdbx_strand_id
1 'polypeptide(L)'
;MDSQKDGIACDISGCPSKLVKIVADDREKSSGVIEHLLMSDTVSVAVQRLELRDYLINDRVLVERKTVQDLSASIVDGRLFSQACMMAESAYRPVLLIEGRANDGNGTGVAIRALIGPDT
;
A
#
# COMPACT_ATOMS: atom_id res chain seq x y z
N MET A 1 -22.88 -28.48 -38.86
CA MET A 1 -21.91 -27.41 -39.09
C MET A 1 -22.54 -26.18 -38.44
N ASP A 2 -22.50 -26.14 -37.11
CA ASP A 2 -21.43 -25.48 -36.33
C ASP A 2 -21.77 -23.97 -36.23
N SER A 3 -21.94 -23.33 -35.07
CA SER A 3 -21.68 -23.74 -33.69
C SER A 3 -22.46 -22.83 -32.74
N GLN A 4 -22.96 -23.41 -31.64
CA GLN A 4 -23.22 -22.72 -30.38
C GLN A 4 -22.01 -21.85 -29.99
N LYS A 5 -22.23 -20.60 -29.56
CA LYS A 5 -21.28 -19.87 -28.72
C LYS A 5 -21.89 -19.79 -27.32
N ASP A 6 -21.44 -20.71 -26.48
CA ASP A 6 -21.76 -20.74 -25.06
C ASP A 6 -21.07 -19.57 -24.37
N GLY A 7 -21.87 -18.72 -23.73
CA GLY A 7 -21.39 -17.72 -22.80
C GLY A 7 -20.80 -18.42 -21.58
N ILE A 8 -19.54 -18.15 -21.29
CA ILE A 8 -18.92 -18.55 -20.03
C ILE A 8 -19.34 -17.51 -18.99
N ALA A 9 -20.46 -17.76 -18.31
CA ALA A 9 -20.74 -17.16 -17.02
C ALA A 9 -19.84 -17.86 -15.98
N CYS A 10 -18.98 -17.09 -15.32
CA CYS A 10 -18.21 -17.59 -14.19
C CYS A 10 -19.16 -17.65 -12.98
N ASP A 11 -19.59 -18.85 -12.62
CA ASP A 11 -20.43 -19.10 -11.46
C ASP A 11 -19.53 -19.15 -10.20
N ILE A 12 -19.59 -18.13 -9.36
CA ILE A 12 -18.79 -17.96 -8.13
C ILE A 12 -19.41 -18.69 -6.91
N SER A 13 -20.26 -19.70 -7.15
CA SER A 13 -21.16 -20.33 -6.18
C SER A 13 -20.52 -21.34 -5.20
N GLY A 14 -19.24 -21.18 -4.80
CA GLY A 14 -18.64 -22.20 -3.91
C GLY A 14 -17.32 -21.93 -3.18
N CYS A 15 -16.65 -20.79 -3.38
CA CYS A 15 -15.44 -20.49 -2.61
C CYS A 15 -15.73 -19.38 -1.61
N PRO A 16 -15.53 -19.56 -0.29
CA PRO A 16 -15.48 -18.44 0.63
C PRO A 16 -14.20 -17.67 0.32
N SER A 17 -14.22 -16.82 -0.71
CA SER A 17 -13.14 -15.86 -0.92
C SER A 17 -13.13 -15.00 0.34
N LYS A 18 -12.08 -15.16 1.15
CA LYS A 18 -11.83 -14.24 2.26
C LYS A 18 -11.57 -12.88 1.61
N LEU A 19 -12.63 -12.09 1.48
CA LEU A 19 -12.59 -10.72 1.02
C LEU A 19 -11.60 -9.98 1.92
N VAL A 20 -10.52 -9.45 1.32
CA VAL A 20 -9.53 -8.69 2.07
C VAL A 20 -10.14 -7.34 2.41
N LYS A 21 -10.28 -7.04 3.69
CA LYS A 21 -10.79 -5.74 4.15
C LYS A 21 -9.64 -4.75 4.24
N ILE A 22 -9.80 -3.60 3.60
CA ILE A 22 -8.84 -2.51 3.64
C ILE A 22 -9.59 -1.26 4.09
N VAL A 23 -9.10 -0.61 5.13
CA VAL A 23 -9.50 0.75 5.48
C VAL A 23 -8.40 1.67 4.96
N ALA A 24 -8.74 2.60 4.07
CA ALA A 24 -7.81 3.54 3.47
C ALA A 24 -8.03 4.94 4.05
N ASP A 25 -6.95 5.64 4.36
CA ASP A 25 -6.98 7.04 4.79
C ASP A 25 -7.46 7.93 3.64
N ASP A 26 -8.33 8.88 3.95
CA ASP A 26 -8.92 9.78 2.96
C ASP A 26 -7.92 10.72 2.27
N ARG A 27 -6.74 10.97 2.86
CA ARG A 27 -5.66 11.75 2.26
C ARG A 27 -4.99 11.03 1.10
N GLU A 28 -5.12 9.71 1.03
CA GLU A 28 -4.41 8.88 0.06
C GLU A 28 -5.14 8.79 -1.29
N LYS A 29 -6.29 9.46 -1.45
CA LYS A 29 -7.06 9.52 -2.70
C LYS A 29 -6.26 10.07 -3.88
N SER A 30 -5.31 10.97 -3.65
CA SER A 30 -4.49 11.55 -4.72
C SER A 30 -3.48 10.56 -5.32
N SER A 31 -3.28 9.40 -4.69
CA SER A 31 -2.34 8.38 -5.17
C SER A 31 -2.85 7.53 -6.34
N GLY A 32 -4.18 7.47 -6.55
CA GLY A 32 -4.79 6.54 -7.50
C GLY A 32 -4.92 5.10 -6.99
N VAL A 33 -4.31 4.76 -5.85
CA VAL A 33 -4.29 3.38 -5.32
C VAL A 33 -5.67 2.96 -4.83
N ILE A 34 -6.42 3.87 -4.21
CA ILE A 34 -7.77 3.59 -3.71
C ILE A 34 -8.68 3.18 -4.86
N GLU A 35 -8.61 3.87 -5.99
CA GLU A 35 -9.36 3.58 -7.21
C GLU A 35 -9.01 2.18 -7.74
N HIS A 36 -7.73 1.81 -7.75
CA HIS A 36 -7.30 0.47 -8.14
C HIS A 36 -7.82 -0.62 -7.20
N LEU A 37 -7.82 -0.38 -5.89
CA LEU A 37 -8.35 -1.33 -4.91
C LEU A 37 -9.87 -1.50 -5.03
N LEU A 38 -10.59 -0.42 -5.32
CA LEU A 38 -12.05 -0.44 -5.53
C LEU A 38 -12.47 -1.22 -6.77
N MET A 39 -11.59 -1.38 -7.77
CA MET A 39 -11.84 -2.20 -8.95
C MET A 39 -11.62 -3.70 -8.73
N SER A 40 -11.16 -4.14 -7.54
CA SER A 40 -10.88 -5.54 -7.26
C SER A 40 -12.09 -6.28 -6.68
N ASP A 41 -12.49 -7.38 -7.33
CA ASP A 41 -13.58 -8.25 -6.85
C ASP A 41 -13.24 -9.02 -5.56
N THR A 42 -11.98 -8.96 -5.12
CA THR A 42 -11.47 -9.72 -3.96
C THR A 42 -11.16 -8.85 -2.74
N VAL A 43 -11.37 -7.54 -2.86
CA VAL A 43 -11.05 -6.55 -1.83
C VAL A 43 -12.31 -5.76 -1.47
N SER A 44 -12.50 -5.50 -0.17
CA SER A 44 -13.48 -4.54 0.32
C SER A 44 -12.74 -3.34 0.88
N VAL A 45 -12.97 -2.16 0.28
CA VAL A 45 -12.32 -0.91 0.69
C VAL A 45 -13.32 -0.02 1.40
N ALA A 46 -12.98 0.43 2.60
CA ALA A 46 -13.63 1.53 3.29
C ALA A 46 -12.69 2.74 3.28
N VAL A 47 -13.19 3.91 2.91
CA VAL A 47 -12.39 5.15 2.92
C VAL A 47 -12.86 6.01 4.08
N GLN A 48 -11.97 6.29 5.02
CA GLN A 48 -12.25 7.13 6.19
C GLN A 48 -10.97 7.79 6.68
N ARG A 49 -11.08 8.79 7.55
CA ARG A 49 -9.91 9.35 8.22
C ARG A 49 -9.33 8.31 9.19
N LEU A 50 -8.06 7.96 9.01
CA LEU A 50 -7.34 7.13 9.97
C LEU A 50 -6.52 8.01 10.92
N GLU A 51 -6.54 7.66 12.20
CA GLU A 51 -5.62 8.25 13.18
C GLU A 51 -4.17 7.78 12.90
N LEU A 52 -4.03 6.63 12.25
CA LEU A 52 -2.77 5.95 12.00
C LEU A 52 -2.63 5.62 10.50
N ARG A 53 -1.60 6.21 9.86
CA ARG A 53 -1.03 5.81 8.55
C ARG A 53 -2.04 5.73 7.40
N ASP A 54 -1.63 5.18 6.27
CA ASP A 54 -2.36 5.30 5.01
C ASP A 54 -3.35 4.16 4.78
N TYR A 55 -3.04 2.93 5.25
CA TYR A 55 -3.96 1.79 5.13
C TYR A 55 -3.92 0.85 6.33
N LEU A 56 -5.08 0.29 6.68
CA LEU A 56 -5.24 -0.79 7.65
C LEU A 56 -5.89 -2.00 6.98
N ILE A 57 -5.16 -3.12 6.93
CA ILE A 57 -5.61 -4.36 6.29
C ILE A 57 -6.05 -5.35 7.36
N ASN A 58 -7.30 -5.81 7.25
CA ASN A 58 -7.93 -6.81 8.12
C ASN A 58 -7.75 -6.53 9.63
N ASP A 59 -7.72 -5.26 10.04
CA ASP A 59 -7.43 -4.80 11.43
C ASP A 59 -6.16 -5.43 12.03
N ARG A 60 -5.16 -5.71 11.18
CA ARG A 60 -3.95 -6.45 11.56
C ARG A 60 -2.68 -5.87 11.01
N VAL A 61 -2.71 -5.35 9.80
CA VAL A 61 -1.50 -4.83 9.12
C VAL A 61 -1.69 -3.36 8.86
N LEU A 62 -0.79 -2.54 9.39
CA LEU A 62 -0.75 -1.10 9.20
C LEU A 62 0.28 -0.79 8.12
N VAL A 63 -0.14 -0.11 7.06
CA VAL A 63 0.72 0.24 5.92
C VAL A 63 0.94 1.74 5.90
N GLU A 64 2.20 2.15 5.84
CA GLU A 64 2.63 3.49 5.44
C GLU A 64 3.14 3.40 4.00
N ARG A 65 2.55 4.17 3.08
CA ARG A 65 3.02 4.28 1.70
C ARG A 65 3.92 5.50 1.58
N LYS A 66 5.06 5.34 0.93
CA LYS A 66 6.01 6.43 0.73
C LYS A 66 6.63 6.38 -0.65
N THR A 67 6.58 7.49 -1.38
CA THR A 67 7.34 7.60 -2.63
C THR A 67 8.83 7.66 -2.33
N VAL A 68 9.70 7.32 -3.30
CA VAL A 68 11.16 7.45 -3.16
C VAL A 68 11.57 8.88 -2.80
N GLN A 69 10.88 9.89 -3.36
CA GLN A 69 11.13 11.31 -3.07
C GLN A 69 10.72 11.66 -1.63
N ASP A 70 9.52 11.27 -1.21
CA ASP A 70 9.04 11.49 0.16
C ASP A 70 9.89 10.75 1.19
N LEU A 71 10.43 9.60 0.82
CA LEU A 71 11.35 8.83 1.63
C LEU A 71 12.67 9.58 1.82
N SER A 72 13.30 10.06 0.74
CA SER A 72 14.52 10.87 0.83
C SER A 72 14.34 12.12 1.71
N ALA A 73 13.24 12.86 1.52
CA ALA A 73 12.93 14.04 2.31
C ALA A 73 12.74 13.66 3.79
N SER A 74 12.04 12.56 4.07
CA SER A 74 11.82 12.11 5.45
C SER A 74 13.08 11.60 6.15
N ILE A 75 14.06 11.08 5.42
CA ILE A 75 15.37 10.69 5.98
C ILE A 75 16.16 11.95 6.34
N VAL A 76 16.25 12.91 5.41
CA VAL A 76 16.96 14.18 5.63
C VAL A 76 16.36 14.94 6.81
N ASP A 77 15.03 14.97 6.92
CA ASP A 77 14.33 15.64 8.02
C ASP A 77 14.33 14.81 9.32
N GLY A 78 14.83 13.56 9.31
CA GLY A 78 14.76 12.62 10.44
C GLY A 78 13.36 12.09 10.76
N ARG A 79 12.32 12.54 10.04
CA ARG A 79 10.91 12.15 10.24
C ARG A 79 10.65 10.66 10.00
N LEU A 80 11.45 9.99 9.18
CA LEU A 80 11.27 8.56 8.93
C LEU A 80 11.39 7.73 10.22
N PHE A 81 12.35 8.05 11.08
CA PHE A 81 12.63 7.26 12.28
C PHE A 81 11.56 7.43 13.35
N SER A 82 11.02 8.64 13.51
CA SER A 82 9.89 8.87 14.42
C SER A 82 8.62 8.18 13.93
N GLN A 83 8.37 8.20 12.62
CA GLN A 83 7.28 7.45 12.00
C GLN A 83 7.43 5.94 12.25
N ALA A 84 8.63 5.39 12.04
CA ALA A 84 8.93 3.98 12.26
C ALA A 84 8.75 3.57 13.74
N CYS A 85 9.20 4.39 14.70
CA CYS A 85 9.00 4.13 16.14
C CYS A 85 7.50 4.09 16.48
N MET A 86 6.73 5.09 16.04
CA MET A 86 5.28 5.11 16.27
C MET A 86 4.57 3.90 15.66
N MET A 87 5.02 3.43 14.50
CA MET A 87 4.48 2.23 13.85
C MET A 87 4.84 0.95 14.62
N ALA A 88 6.07 0.87 15.14
CA ALA A 88 6.54 -0.27 15.94
C ALA A 88 5.85 -0.37 17.31
N GLU A 89 5.42 0.75 17.88
CA GLU A 89 4.65 0.81 19.13
C GLU A 89 3.15 0.49 18.93
N SER A 90 2.67 0.41 17.68
CA SER A 90 1.27 0.12 17.40
C SER A 90 0.90 -1.33 17.70
N ALA A 91 -0.38 -1.60 17.95
CA ALA A 91 -0.90 -2.97 18.13
C ALA A 91 -0.96 -3.79 16.83
N TYR A 92 -0.67 -3.16 15.69
CA TYR A 92 -0.73 -3.77 14.36
C TYR A 92 0.65 -4.22 13.90
N ARG A 93 0.70 -5.03 12.84
CA ARG A 93 1.94 -5.37 12.14
C ARG A 93 2.29 -4.26 11.17
N PRO A 94 3.35 -3.46 11.41
CA PRO A 94 3.67 -2.34 10.54
C PRO A 94 4.38 -2.80 9.27
N VAL A 95 4.05 -2.15 8.15
CA VAL A 95 4.69 -2.30 6.84
C VAL A 95 4.95 -0.92 6.27
N LEU A 96 6.19 -0.66 5.85
CA LEU A 96 6.53 0.50 5.04
C LEU A 96 6.59 0.06 3.58
N LEU A 97 5.66 0.56 2.76
CA LEU A 97 5.62 0.33 1.32
C LEU A 97 6.30 1.49 0.60
N ILE A 98 7.43 1.22 -0.03
CA ILE A 98 8.18 2.21 -0.80
C ILE A 98 7.79 2.10 -2.26
N GLU A 99 7.28 3.17 -2.84
CA GLU A 99 6.88 3.25 -4.24
C GLU A 99 7.83 4.11 -5.07
N GLY A 100 8.26 3.57 -6.21
CA GLY A 100 9.12 4.24 -7.18
C GLY A 100 10.25 3.34 -7.66
N ARG A 101 10.95 3.80 -8.70
CA ARG A 101 12.10 3.14 -9.31
C ARG A 101 13.39 3.77 -8.81
N ALA A 102 14.50 3.06 -9.05
CA ALA A 102 15.80 3.54 -8.62
C ALA A 102 16.22 4.89 -9.25
N ASN A 103 15.68 5.22 -10.42
CA ASN A 103 16.00 6.47 -11.11
C ASN A 103 15.11 7.63 -10.66
N ASP A 104 14.05 7.35 -9.89
CA ASP A 104 13.10 8.37 -9.44
C ASP A 104 13.70 9.22 -8.31
N GLY A 105 14.81 8.76 -7.73
CA GLY A 105 15.65 9.51 -6.80
C GLY A 105 16.67 10.45 -7.46
N ASN A 106 16.72 10.59 -8.78
CA ASN A 106 17.66 11.52 -9.41
C ASN A 106 17.35 12.97 -8.96
N GLY A 107 18.30 13.58 -8.25
CA GLY A 107 18.16 14.92 -7.68
C GLY A 107 17.77 14.98 -6.20
N THR A 108 17.59 13.85 -5.51
CA THR A 108 17.24 13.82 -4.07
C THR A 108 18.45 13.99 -3.14
N GLY A 109 19.67 14.04 -3.67
CA GLY A 109 20.91 14.15 -2.88
C GLY A 109 21.26 12.91 -2.06
N VAL A 110 20.44 11.85 -2.11
CA VAL A 110 20.63 10.59 -1.38
C VAL A 110 20.71 9.44 -2.37
N ALA A 111 21.85 8.75 -2.43
CA ALA A 111 21.99 7.56 -3.25
C ALA A 111 21.09 6.42 -2.73
N ILE A 112 20.40 5.70 -3.61
CA ILE A 112 19.46 4.64 -3.20
C ILE A 112 20.11 3.50 -2.41
N ARG A 113 21.41 3.26 -2.63
CA ARG A 113 22.18 2.31 -1.80
C ARG A 113 22.24 2.72 -0.32
N ALA A 114 22.16 4.01 -0.02
CA ALA A 114 22.07 4.51 1.35
C ALA A 114 20.66 4.28 1.97
N LEU A 115 19.62 4.15 1.14
CA LEU A 115 18.26 3.86 1.58
C LEU A 115 18.04 2.37 1.88
N ILE A 116 18.76 1.47 1.21
CA ILE A 116 18.61 0.01 1.35
C ILE A 116 19.42 -0.53 2.55
N GLY A 117 20.37 0.25 3.07
CA GLY A 117 21.31 -0.19 4.09
C GLY A 117 22.49 -0.98 3.49
N PRO A 118 23.63 -1.05 4.18
CA PRO A 118 24.75 -1.86 3.76
C PRO A 118 24.39 -3.35 3.80
N ASP A 119 24.86 -4.11 2.80
CA ASP A 119 24.80 -5.57 2.80
C ASP A 119 25.66 -6.11 3.97
N THR A 120 25.04 -6.34 5.13
CA THR A 120 25.68 -7.02 6.28
C THR A 120 25.04 -8.37 6.54
#